data_AF-A0A939P728-F1
#
_entry.id   AF-A0A939P728-F1
#
_cell.length_a   1.000
_cell.length_b   1.000
_cell.length_c   1.000
_cell.angle_alpha   90.00
_cell.angle_beta   90.00
_cell.angle_gamma   90.00
#
_symmetry.space_group_name_H-M   'P 1'
#
loop_
_entity.id
_entity.type
_entity.pdbx_description
1 polymer ?
#
loop_
_entity_poly.entity_id
_entity_poly.type
_entity_poly.pdbx_seq_one_letter_code
_entity_poly.pdbx_strand_id
1 'polypeptide(L)'
;MTAQPQDEHQPAPRPEKNLRDIRAALVVHEDLEAFDAGLKAVLDKVRVSLDISPYNDFLHRWWIMACDSARDPEGRRRMHATAAKLRAGEPVPSGRPVQEILAERW
;
A
#
# COMPACT_ATOMS: atom_id res chain seq x y z
N MET A 1 7.23 2.35 -40.43
CA MET A 1 7.02 1.79 -39.09
C MET A 1 6.50 2.90 -38.20
N THR A 2 5.22 2.89 -37.87
CA THR A 2 4.61 3.85 -36.94
C THR A 2 4.43 3.15 -35.60
N ALA A 3 5.10 3.65 -34.57
CA ALA A 3 4.96 3.18 -33.20
C ALA A 3 3.56 3.56 -32.70
N GLN A 4 2.77 2.55 -32.32
CA GLN A 4 1.46 2.73 -31.74
C GLN A 4 1.63 3.22 -30.29
N PRO A 5 0.94 4.28 -29.84
CA PRO A 5 1.01 4.71 -28.45
C PRO A 5 0.52 3.55 -27.59
N GLN A 6 1.35 3.15 -26.64
CA GLN A 6 1.01 2.12 -25.66
C GLN A 6 -0.27 2.57 -24.95
N ASP A 7 -1.26 1.68 -24.90
CA ASP A 7 -2.50 1.84 -24.14
C ASP A 7 -2.21 2.61 -22.85
N GLU A 8 -2.76 3.82 -22.79
CA GLU A 8 -2.75 4.64 -21.59
C GLU A 8 -3.25 3.75 -20.47
N HIS A 9 -2.37 3.40 -19.51
CA HIS A 9 -2.76 2.69 -18.30
C HIS A 9 -3.86 3.54 -17.66
N GLN A 10 -5.12 3.18 -17.89
CA GLN A 10 -6.22 3.79 -17.16
C GLN A 10 -5.93 3.50 -15.69
N PRO A 11 -5.71 4.54 -14.87
CA PRO A 11 -5.40 4.33 -13.47
C PRO A 11 -6.54 3.50 -12.90
N ALA A 12 -6.17 2.39 -12.25
CA ALA A 12 -7.16 1.52 -11.62
C ALA A 12 -8.09 2.39 -10.76
N PRO A 13 -9.41 2.17 -10.83
CA PRO A 13 -10.35 3.01 -10.10
C PRO A 13 -9.95 3.04 -8.64
N ARG A 14 -9.88 4.25 -8.07
CA ARG A 14 -9.51 4.44 -6.67
C ARG A 14 -10.47 3.61 -5.82
N PRO A 15 -9.96 2.77 -4.89
CA PRO A 15 -10.83 1.97 -4.05
C PRO A 15 -11.71 2.89 -3.19
N GLU A 16 -12.98 2.52 -3.04
CA GLU A 16 -13.87 3.19 -2.10
C GLU A 16 -13.40 2.95 -0.66
N LYS A 17 -13.76 3.85 0.26
CA LYS A 17 -13.36 3.76 1.67
C LYS A 17 -14.24 2.78 2.43
N ASN A 18 -14.22 1.52 2.03
CA ASN A 18 -14.90 0.41 2.69
C ASN A 18 -13.98 -0.82 2.77
N LEU A 19 -14.22 -1.72 3.74
CA LEU A 19 -13.34 -2.86 3.99
C LEU A 19 -13.16 -3.77 2.77
N ARG A 20 -14.24 -3.98 1.98
CA ARG A 20 -14.23 -4.88 0.83
C ARG A 20 -13.27 -4.36 -0.25
N ASP A 21 -13.43 -3.11 -0.64
CA ASP A 21 -12.68 -2.53 -1.74
C ASP A 21 -11.24 -2.21 -1.32
N ILE A 22 -11.03 -1.83 -0.05
CA ILE A 22 -9.69 -1.70 0.54
C ILE A 22 -8.96 -3.05 0.46
N ARG A 23 -9.57 -4.14 0.94
CA ARG A 23 -8.95 -5.46 0.94
C ARG A 23 -8.67 -5.96 -0.48
N ALA A 24 -9.57 -5.72 -1.42
CA ALA A 24 -9.40 -6.11 -2.82
C ALA A 24 -8.23 -5.38 -3.52
N ALA A 25 -7.88 -4.17 -3.07
CA ALA A 25 -6.78 -3.39 -3.64
C ALA A 25 -5.39 -3.78 -3.10
N LEU A 26 -5.31 -4.57 -2.03
CA LEU A 26 -4.02 -5.03 -1.47
C LEU A 26 -3.46 -6.16 -2.33
N VAL A 27 -2.35 -5.90 -3.03
CA VAL A 27 -1.78 -6.81 -4.04
C VAL A 27 -0.65 -7.70 -3.51
N VAL A 28 -0.22 -7.47 -2.27
CA VAL A 28 0.85 -8.21 -1.59
C VAL A 28 0.25 -8.99 -0.44
N HIS A 29 0.70 -10.24 -0.27
CA HIS A 29 0.14 -11.16 0.72
C HIS A 29 0.34 -10.65 2.15
N GLU A 30 1.51 -10.10 2.45
CA GLU A 30 1.85 -9.53 3.74
C GLU A 30 0.94 -8.36 4.13
N ASP A 31 0.53 -7.52 3.17
CA ASP A 31 -0.43 -6.45 3.42
C ASP A 31 -1.83 -7.02 3.73
N LEU A 32 -2.25 -8.07 3.01
CA LEU A 32 -3.53 -8.75 3.26
C LEU A 32 -3.56 -9.37 4.66
N GLU A 33 -2.50 -10.07 5.05
CA GLU A 33 -2.39 -10.68 6.39
C GLU A 33 -2.39 -9.62 7.49
N ALA A 34 -1.62 -8.55 7.32
CA ALA A 34 -1.57 -7.44 8.27
C ALA A 34 -2.92 -6.71 8.37
N PHE A 35 -3.64 -6.56 7.26
CA PHE A 35 -4.98 -5.98 7.24
C PHE A 35 -5.97 -6.87 8.00
N ASP A 36 -6.03 -8.17 7.68
CA ASP A 36 -6.98 -9.10 8.29
C ASP A 36 -6.72 -9.28 9.80
N ALA A 37 -5.45 -9.34 10.22
CA ALA A 37 -5.06 -9.40 11.63
C ALA A 37 -5.37 -8.09 12.37
N GLY A 38 -5.05 -6.95 11.76
CA GLY A 38 -5.33 -5.64 12.34
C GLY A 38 -6.83 -5.36 12.49
N LEU A 39 -7.64 -5.77 11.51
CA LEU A 39 -9.09 -5.62 11.56
C LEU A 39 -9.68 -6.40 12.74
N LYS A 40 -9.26 -7.66 12.94
CA LYS A 40 -9.69 -8.47 14.11
C LYS A 40 -9.34 -7.77 15.41
N ALA A 41 -8.09 -7.33 15.57
CA ALA A 41 -7.64 -6.66 16.79
C ALA A 41 -8.39 -5.35 17.08
N VAL A 42 -8.74 -4.58 16.04
CA VAL A 42 -9.49 -3.34 16.20
C VAL A 42 -10.96 -3.63 16.54
N LEU A 43 -11.59 -4.61 15.90
CA LEU A 43 -12.94 -5.02 16.23
C LEU A 43 -13.05 -5.55 17.67
N ASP A 44 -12.05 -6.29 18.15
CA ASP A 44 -12.00 -6.73 19.54
C ASP A 44 -11.91 -5.54 20.52
N LYS A 45 -11.11 -4.53 20.19
CA LYS A 45 -11.05 -3.29 20.99
C LYS A 45 -12.38 -2.56 21.02
N VAL A 46 -12.99 -2.34 19.86
CA VAL A 46 -14.31 -1.69 19.74
C VAL A 46 -15.36 -2.46 20.54
N ARG A 47 -15.33 -3.80 20.50
CA ARG A 47 -16.26 -4.64 21.26
C ARG A 47 -16.16 -4.40 22.76
N VAL A 48 -14.94 -4.20 23.27
CA VAL A 48 -14.68 -4.00 24.71
C VAL A 48 -14.94 -2.56 25.14
N SER A 49 -14.50 -1.57 24.36
CA SER A 49 -14.61 -0.16 24.74
C SER A 49 -15.94 0.50 24.33
N LEU A 50 -16.64 -0.09 23.36
CA LEU A 50 -17.76 0.52 22.62
C LEU A 50 -17.40 1.84 21.92
N ASP A 51 -16.11 2.14 21.78
CA ASP A 51 -15.61 3.28 21.01
C ASP A 51 -15.23 2.83 19.60
N ILE A 52 -15.90 3.41 18.60
CA ILE A 52 -15.70 3.10 17.18
C ILE A 52 -14.52 3.88 16.56
N SER A 53 -13.96 4.87 17.26
CA SER A 53 -12.89 5.72 16.74
C SER A 53 -11.68 4.92 16.23
N PRO A 54 -11.18 3.88 16.94
CA PRO A 54 -10.08 3.05 16.45
C PRO A 54 -10.37 2.34 15.12
N TYR A 55 -11.63 2.01 14.85
CA TYR A 55 -12.06 1.43 13.59
C TYR A 55 -12.01 2.44 12.44
N ASN A 56 -12.46 3.68 12.68
CA ASN A 56 -12.41 4.73 11.67
C ASN A 56 -10.97 5.10 11.30
N ASP A 57 -10.07 5.14 12.29
CA ASP A 57 -8.63 5.35 12.08
C ASP A 57 -7.98 4.21 11.30
N PHE A 58 -8.32 2.97 11.66
CA PHE A 58 -7.88 1.78 10.94
C PHE A 58 -8.32 1.83 9.47
N LEU A 59 -9.61 2.10 9.23
CA LEU A 59 -10.17 2.17 7.89
C LEU A 59 -9.52 3.27 7.06
N HIS A 60 -9.27 4.45 7.65
CA HIS A 60 -8.62 5.55 6.95
C HIS A 60 -7.17 5.25 6.57
N ARG A 61 -6.38 4.71 7.50
CA ARG A 61 -4.99 4.35 7.26
C ARG A 61 -4.87 3.33 6.13
N TRP A 62 -5.70 2.27 6.19
CA TRP A 62 -5.67 1.24 5.17
C TRP A 62 -6.23 1.68 3.84
N TRP A 63 -7.15 2.64 3.81
CA TRP A 63 -7.60 3.24 2.55
C TRP A 63 -6.48 4.01 1.83
N ILE A 64 -5.65 4.75 2.57
CA ILE A 64 -4.46 5.41 1.98
C ILE A 64 -3.52 4.36 1.38
N MET A 65 -3.26 3.28 2.12
CA MET A 65 -2.46 2.17 1.62
C MET A 65 -3.12 1.54 0.39
N ALA A 66 -4.41 1.25 0.39
CA ALA A 66 -5.12 0.66 -0.75
C ALA A 66 -5.05 1.56 -2.01
N CYS A 67 -5.20 2.88 -1.84
CA CYS A 67 -5.06 3.82 -2.95
C CYS A 67 -3.67 3.77 -3.58
N ASP A 68 -2.62 3.75 -2.77
CA ASP A 68 -1.24 3.65 -3.25
C ASP A 68 -0.97 2.28 -3.91
N SER A 69 -1.55 1.21 -3.36
CA SER A 69 -1.52 -0.16 -3.90
C SER A 69 -2.09 -0.25 -5.30
N ALA A 70 -3.26 0.37 -5.51
CA ALA A 70 -3.96 0.37 -6.77
C ALA A 70 -3.26 1.23 -7.82
N ARG A 71 -2.58 2.29 -7.38
CA ARG A 71 -1.84 3.21 -8.25
C ARG A 71 -0.55 2.60 -8.79
N ASP A 72 0.23 1.89 -7.95
CA ASP A 72 1.49 1.24 -8.36
C ASP A 72 1.64 -0.16 -7.71
N PRO A 73 0.94 -1.18 -8.24
CA PRO A 73 1.00 -2.54 -7.71
C PRO A 73 2.43 -3.12 -7.73
N GLU A 74 3.16 -2.87 -8.81
CA GLU A 74 4.52 -3.40 -8.99
C GLU A 74 5.52 -2.69 -8.09
N GLY A 75 5.40 -1.39 -7.88
CA GLY A 75 6.19 -0.65 -6.89
C GLY A 75 5.98 -1.18 -5.48
N ARG A 76 4.75 -1.49 -5.11
CA ARG A 76 4.44 -2.11 -3.82
C ARG A 76 5.07 -3.50 -3.67
N ARG A 77 5.01 -4.35 -4.70
CA ARG A 77 5.69 -5.65 -4.70
C ARG A 77 7.21 -5.49 -4.53
N ARG A 78 7.81 -4.55 -5.27
CA ARG A 78 9.26 -4.24 -5.16
C ARG A 78 9.63 -3.74 -3.77
N MET A 79 8.80 -2.90 -3.16
CA MET A 79 9.01 -2.41 -1.79
C MET A 79 9.03 -3.58 -0.79
N HIS A 80 8.06 -4.49 -0.84
CA HIS A 80 8.01 -5.65 0.06
C HIS A 80 9.18 -6.61 -0.17
N ALA A 81 9.54 -6.88 -1.43
CA ALA A 81 10.72 -7.68 -1.76
C ALA A 81 12.01 -7.05 -1.20
N THR A 82 12.13 -5.73 -1.29
CA THR A 82 13.25 -4.96 -0.73
C THR A 82 13.27 -5.05 0.80
N ALA A 83 12.13 -4.90 1.45
CA ALA A 83 12.00 -5.03 2.90
C ALA A 83 12.36 -6.46 3.37
N ALA A 84 11.98 -7.49 2.60
CA ALA A 84 12.35 -8.87 2.90
C ALA A 84 13.87 -9.08 2.85
N LYS A 85 14.54 -8.56 1.81
CA LYS A 85 16.01 -8.60 1.69
C LYS A 85 16.70 -7.90 2.86
N LEU A 86 16.25 -6.69 3.21
CA LEU A 86 16.78 -5.95 4.36
C LEU A 86 16.62 -6.73 5.68
N ARG A 87 15.46 -7.35 5.90
CA ARG A 87 15.22 -8.20 7.09
C ARG A 87 16.11 -9.45 7.11
N ALA A 88 16.45 -10.00 5.95
CA ALA A 88 17.39 -11.11 5.81
C ALA A 88 18.87 -10.68 5.94
N GLY A 89 19.15 -9.38 6.09
CA GLY A 89 20.51 -8.83 6.14
C GLY A 89 21.21 -8.80 4.78
N GLU A 90 20.47 -8.98 3.68
CA GLU A 90 21.03 -8.90 2.34
C GLU A 90 21.33 -7.45 1.95
N PRO A 91 22.42 -7.19 1.22
CA PRO A 91 22.71 -5.86 0.70
C PRO A 91 21.66 -5.47 -0.35
N VAL A 92 20.97 -4.36 -0.09
CA VAL A 92 20.08 -3.73 -1.07
C VAL A 92 20.77 -2.49 -1.63
N PRO A 93 20.70 -2.23 -2.95
CA PRO A 93 21.23 -1.00 -3.52
C PRO A 93 20.71 0.22 -2.76
N SER A 94 21.63 1.04 -2.23
CA SER A 94 21.27 2.34 -1.69
C SER A 94 20.69 3.17 -2.82
N GLY A 95 19.40 3.53 -2.71
CA GLY A 95 18.78 4.47 -3.63
C GLY A 95 19.51 5.80 -3.64
N ARG A 96 19.20 6.64 -4.62
CA ARG A 96 19.77 7.99 -4.68
C ARG A 96 19.33 8.82 -3.47
N PRO A 97 20.21 9.65 -2.90
CA PRO A 97 19.84 10.59 -1.85
C PRO A 97 18.67 11.47 -2.26
N VAL A 98 17.73 11.71 -1.35
CA VAL A 98 16.53 12.53 -1.63
C VAL A 98 16.89 13.93 -2.12
N GLN A 99 18.02 14.48 -1.67
CA GLN A 99 18.55 15.78 -2.05
C GLN A 99 18.87 15.83 -3.55
N GLU A 100 19.43 14.77 -4.12
CA GLU A 100 19.75 14.70 -5.55
C GLU A 100 18.48 14.61 -6.41
N ILE A 101 17.51 13.79 -5.98
CA ILE A 101 16.22 13.65 -6.67
C ILE A 101 15.46 14.98 -6.67
N LEU A 102 15.50 15.70 -5.55
CA LEU A 102 14.89 17.01 -5.44
C LEU A 102 15.62 18.03 -6.33
N ALA A 103 16.94 18.02 -6.41
CA ALA A 103 17.70 18.95 -7.25
C ALA A 103 17.39 18.81 -8.76
N GLU A 104 16.94 17.65 -9.23
CA GLU A 104 16.58 17.42 -10.64
C GLU A 104 15.16 17.87 -11.01
N ARG A 105 14.33 18.19 -10.02
CA ARG A 105 12.92 18.56 -10.22
C ARG A 105 12.67 20.08 -10.26
N TRP A 106 13.73 20.89 -10.25
CA TRP A 106 13.68 22.36 -10.27
C TRP A 106 14.51 22.92 -11.42
#